data_AF-A0A9D6RJA0-F1
#
_entry.id   AF-A0A9D6RJA0-F1
#
_cell.length_a   1.000
_cell.length_b   1.000
_cell.length_c   1.000
_cell.angle_alpha   90.00
_cell.angle_beta   90.00
_cell.angle_gamma   90.00
#
_symmetry.space_group_name_H-M   'P 1'
#
loop_
_entity.id
_entity.type
_entity.pdbx_description
1 polymer ?
#
loop_
_entity_poly.entity_id
_entity_poly.type
_entity_poly.pdbx_seq_one_letter_code
_entity_poly.pdbx_strand_id
1 'polypeptide(L)'
;MRQRHRQGITLLELIIGLAIITTLMVLLTKAMTEGSDVWIRGSSSSLAQGELRKAYQNISYDLKRTTFDNVRRAQVPASLAGSDGDALWFLSAIDPVTEQSMRNVDGTPLWQRNILYYLVVPDDHTRLYGYECAGSADANGYETSCPHKILIRKVIDNADVDGQEALIDAGTILGYLTRPTGFDVSGMAEPGLERVDVRAHSLLTMQTSLAPEPEWPNEVQVDLRAARIRSAERSVRVGSDSLQEFSFQFEFSVFPPSEP
;
A
#
# COMPACT_ATOMS: atom_id res chain seq x y z
N MET A 1 20.25 47.50 59.79
CA MET A 1 19.01 46.93 59.24
C MET A 1 18.67 47.67 57.94
N ARG A 2 18.78 47.02 56.78
CA ARG A 2 18.38 47.60 55.48
C ARG A 2 16.86 47.44 55.34
N GLN A 3 16.11 48.54 55.35
CA GLN A 3 14.69 48.54 54.98
C GLN A 3 14.57 48.14 53.50
N ARG A 4 14.03 46.96 53.24
CA ARG A 4 13.52 46.59 51.92
C ARG A 4 12.29 47.46 51.65
N HIS A 5 12.43 48.45 50.78
CA HIS A 5 11.27 49.08 50.16
C HIS A 5 10.50 48.01 49.37
N ARG A 6 9.32 47.62 49.87
CA ARG A 6 8.33 46.90 49.06
C ARG A 6 7.68 47.93 48.15
N GLN A 7 8.18 48.06 46.94
CA GLN A 7 7.50 48.82 45.88
C GLN A 7 6.27 48.02 45.45
N GLY A 8 5.09 48.62 45.58
CA GLY A 8 3.84 48.03 45.10
C GLY A 8 3.75 48.13 43.58
N ILE A 9 3.34 47.06 42.92
CA ILE A 9 3.13 47.01 41.47
C ILE A 9 2.00 47.97 41.11
N THR A 10 2.21 48.83 40.11
CA THR A 10 1.17 49.75 39.66
C THR A 10 0.17 49.03 38.75
N LEU A 11 -1.09 49.45 38.78
CA LEU A 11 -2.17 48.84 37.99
C LEU A 11 -1.87 48.87 36.47
N LEU A 12 -1.18 49.93 36.01
CA LEU A 12 -0.71 50.08 34.63
C LEU A 12 0.34 49.02 34.26
N GLU A 13 1.29 48.76 35.15
CA GLU A 13 2.36 47.78 34.96
C GLU A 13 1.80 46.35 34.88
N LEU A 14 0.74 46.07 35.64
CA LEU A 14 0.03 44.79 35.60
C LEU A 14 -0.76 44.59 34.30
N ILE A 15 -1.41 45.65 33.79
CA ILE A 15 -2.10 45.62 32.49
C ILE A 15 -1.12 45.40 31.34
N ILE A 16 0.00 46.13 31.33
CA ILE A 16 1.03 46.01 30.29
C ILE A 16 1.68 44.61 30.35
N GLY A 17 2.01 44.11 31.54
CA GLY A 17 2.55 42.77 31.73
C GLY A 17 1.61 41.68 31.22
N LEU A 18 0.32 41.77 31.55
CA LEU A 18 -0.71 40.85 31.04
C LEU A 18 -0.84 40.92 29.52
N ALA A 19 -0.86 42.12 28.92
CA ALA A 19 -0.97 42.29 27.48
C ALA A 19 0.23 41.70 26.72
N ILE A 20 1.45 41.86 27.26
CA ILE A 20 2.65 41.27 26.67
C ILE A 20 2.59 39.74 26.78
N ILE A 21 2.22 39.21 27.96
CA ILE A 21 2.12 37.75 28.17
C ILE A 21 1.06 37.13 27.27
N THR A 22 -0.12 37.73 27.14
CA THR A 22 -1.18 37.19 26.27
C THR A 22 -0.76 37.22 24.81
N THR A 23 -0.11 38.31 24.36
CA THR A 23 0.42 38.41 23.00
C THR A 23 1.48 37.34 22.74
N LEU A 24 2.41 37.15 23.68
CA LEU A 24 3.42 36.09 23.59
C LEU A 24 2.80 34.69 23.59
N MET A 25 1.79 34.44 24.42
CA MET A 25 1.08 33.16 24.41
C MET A 25 0.39 32.90 23.07
N VAL A 26 -0.29 33.89 22.49
CA VAL A 26 -0.93 33.74 21.17
C VAL A 26 0.11 33.42 20.08
N LEU A 27 1.25 34.11 20.09
CA LEU A 27 2.34 33.85 19.15
C LEU A 27 2.93 32.44 19.33
N LEU A 28 3.15 32.01 20.58
CA LEU A 28 3.64 30.66 20.90
C LEU A 28 2.64 29.58 20.46
N THR A 29 1.34 29.78 20.71
CA THR A 29 0.29 28.85 20.26
C THR A 29 0.28 28.76 18.74
N LYS A 30 0.41 29.88 18.02
CA LYS A 30 0.49 29.87 16.56
C LYS A 30 1.73 29.13 16.06
N ALA A 31 2.90 29.42 16.60
CA ALA A 31 4.13 28.73 16.23
C ALA A 31 4.06 27.22 16.53
N MET A 32 3.45 26.83 17.65
CA MET A 32 3.30 25.42 18.04
C MET A 32 2.29 24.68 17.16
N THR A 33 1.20 25.33 16.77
CA THR A 33 0.20 24.73 15.86
C THR A 33 0.78 24.56 14.46
N GLU A 34 1.49 25.56 13.92
CA GLU A 34 2.19 25.45 12.64
C GLU A 34 3.29 24.37 12.68
N GLY A 35 4.08 24.32 13.75
CA GLY A 35 5.12 23.29 13.92
C GLY A 35 4.54 21.87 13.99
N SER A 36 3.44 21.71 14.72
CA SER A 36 2.72 20.42 14.84
C SER A 36 2.15 19.97 13.50
N ASP A 37 1.60 20.91 12.72
CA ASP A 37 1.09 20.65 11.38
C ASP A 37 2.17 20.17 10.42
N VAL A 38 3.33 20.83 10.41
CA VAL A 38 4.49 20.44 9.59
C VAL A 38 4.97 19.04 9.99
N TRP A 39 5.10 18.77 11.28
CA TRP A 39 5.52 17.47 11.78
C TRP A 39 4.54 16.35 11.40
N ILE A 40 3.25 16.59 11.57
CA ILE A 40 2.19 15.65 11.20
C ILE A 40 2.23 15.33 9.69
N ARG A 41 2.34 16.36 8.85
CA ARG A 41 2.42 16.18 7.39
C ARG A 41 3.67 15.39 7.00
N GLY A 42 4.83 15.76 7.54
CA GLY A 42 6.09 15.06 7.29
C GLY A 42 6.04 13.60 7.70
N SER A 43 5.50 13.30 8.89
CA SER A 43 5.36 11.93 9.39
C SER A 43 4.42 11.09 8.51
N SER A 44 3.23 11.61 8.18
CA SER A 44 2.28 10.88 7.31
C SER A 44 2.84 10.61 5.91
N SER A 45 3.60 11.58 5.37
CA SER A 45 4.24 11.44 4.07
C SER A 45 5.34 10.39 4.07
N SER A 46 6.18 10.40 5.10
CA SER A 46 7.28 9.45 5.25
C SER A 46 6.77 8.02 5.37
N LEU A 47 5.69 7.80 6.14
CA LEU A 47 5.06 6.48 6.28
C LEU A 47 4.48 5.98 4.94
N ALA A 48 3.71 6.81 4.24
CA ALA A 48 3.12 6.44 2.96
C ALA A 48 4.19 6.08 1.91
N GLN A 49 5.25 6.88 1.80
CA GLN A 49 6.36 6.60 0.88
C GLN A 49 7.16 5.35 1.30
N GLY A 50 7.31 5.12 2.61
CA GLY A 50 7.95 3.92 3.15
C GLY A 50 7.21 2.65 2.73
N GLU A 51 5.89 2.62 2.86
CA GLU A 51 5.06 1.49 2.45
C GLU A 51 5.04 1.29 0.93
N LEU A 52 4.96 2.37 0.15
CA LEU A 52 5.10 2.30 -1.31
C LEU A 52 6.43 1.70 -1.74
N ARG A 53 7.53 2.11 -1.10
CA ARG A 53 8.87 1.58 -1.40
C ARG A 53 9.00 0.11 -1.04
N LYS A 54 8.41 -0.33 0.08
CA LYS A 54 8.36 -1.75 0.45
C LYS A 54 7.58 -2.56 -0.59
N ALA A 55 6.40 -2.08 -1.00
CA ALA A 55 5.60 -2.73 -2.04
C ALA A 55 6.37 -2.85 -3.36
N TYR A 56 6.97 -1.76 -3.84
CA TYR A 56 7.84 -1.75 -5.02
C TYR A 56 8.97 -2.78 -4.91
N GLN A 57 9.71 -2.80 -3.79
CA GLN A 57 10.84 -3.71 -3.62
C GLN A 57 10.41 -5.18 -3.70
N ASN A 58 9.28 -5.54 -3.08
CA ASN A 58 8.78 -6.92 -3.11
C ASN A 58 8.30 -7.31 -4.51
N ILE A 59 7.45 -6.50 -5.14
CA ILE A 59 6.87 -6.79 -6.46
C ILE A 59 7.98 -6.83 -7.52
N SER A 60 8.87 -5.83 -7.55
CA SER A 60 9.97 -5.76 -8.52
C SER A 60 10.97 -6.91 -8.36
N TYR A 61 11.23 -7.33 -7.11
CA TYR A 61 12.13 -8.45 -6.83
C TYR A 61 11.60 -9.75 -7.43
N ASP A 62 10.31 -10.05 -7.27
CA ASP A 62 9.71 -11.27 -7.80
C ASP A 62 9.47 -11.20 -9.32
N LEU A 63 9.02 -10.06 -9.85
CA LEU A 63 8.82 -9.87 -11.30
C LEU A 63 10.12 -10.01 -12.11
N LYS A 64 11.28 -9.69 -11.55
CA LYS A 64 12.57 -9.88 -12.23
C LYS A 64 12.96 -11.36 -12.41
N ARG A 65 12.20 -12.29 -11.81
CA ARG A 65 12.48 -13.74 -11.80
C ARG A 65 11.44 -14.56 -12.54
N THR A 66 10.54 -13.89 -13.26
CA THR A 66 9.60 -14.53 -14.17
C THR A 66 9.96 -14.21 -15.62
N THR A 67 9.18 -14.74 -16.55
CA THR A 67 9.17 -14.31 -17.96
C THR A 67 7.87 -13.58 -18.25
N PHE A 68 7.89 -12.67 -19.23
CA PHE A 68 6.73 -11.84 -19.53
C PHE A 68 5.51 -12.69 -19.95
N ASP A 69 5.75 -13.76 -20.69
CA ASP A 69 4.71 -14.68 -21.18
C ASP A 69 3.96 -15.39 -20.05
N ASN A 70 4.53 -15.43 -18.84
CA ASN A 70 3.95 -16.02 -17.65
C ASN A 70 3.35 -14.98 -16.69
N VAL A 71 3.27 -13.70 -17.07
CA VAL A 71 2.62 -12.66 -16.26
C VAL A 71 1.17 -12.49 -16.66
N ARG A 72 0.28 -12.46 -15.66
CA ARG A 72 -1.15 -12.22 -15.87
C ARG A 72 -1.67 -11.22 -14.84
N ARG A 73 -2.77 -10.58 -15.21
CA ARG A 73 -3.50 -9.62 -14.38
C ARG A 73 -5.00 -9.85 -14.44
N ALA A 74 -5.68 -9.45 -13.37
CA ALA A 74 -7.13 -9.44 -13.28
C ALA A 74 -7.55 -8.36 -12.29
N GLN A 75 -8.76 -7.83 -12.43
CA GLN A 75 -9.28 -6.87 -11.48
C GLN A 75 -9.67 -7.59 -10.18
N VAL A 76 -9.26 -7.05 -9.03
CA VAL A 76 -9.64 -7.61 -7.72
C VAL A 76 -11.12 -7.34 -7.48
N PRO A 77 -11.89 -8.31 -6.94
CA PRO A 77 -13.26 -8.06 -6.50
C PRO A 77 -13.36 -6.86 -5.54
N ALA A 78 -14.49 -6.18 -5.57
CA ALA A 78 -14.71 -5.04 -4.70
C ALA A 78 -14.86 -5.50 -3.24
N SER A 79 -14.00 -4.98 -2.34
CA SER A 79 -14.24 -5.10 -0.90
C SER A 79 -15.25 -4.07 -0.39
N LEU A 80 -15.41 -2.96 -1.12
CA LEU A 80 -16.30 -1.83 -0.83
C LEU A 80 -17.10 -1.46 -2.10
N ALA A 81 -17.20 -0.17 -2.43
CA ALA A 81 -17.97 0.34 -3.57
C ALA A 81 -17.26 0.19 -4.94
N GLY A 82 -15.98 -0.17 -4.97
CA GLY A 82 -15.17 -0.35 -6.18
C GLY A 82 -14.12 -1.44 -6.00
N SER A 83 -13.46 -1.83 -7.08
CA SER A 83 -12.37 -2.80 -7.07
C SER A 83 -11.18 -2.32 -6.25
N ASP A 84 -10.57 -3.21 -5.46
CA ASP A 84 -9.43 -2.86 -4.62
C ASP A 84 -8.13 -2.58 -5.39
N GLY A 85 -8.15 -2.77 -6.71
CA GLY A 85 -7.00 -2.66 -7.59
C GLY A 85 -6.94 -3.88 -8.51
N ASP A 86 -5.75 -4.17 -8.99
CA ASP A 86 -5.48 -5.34 -9.79
C ASP A 86 -4.76 -6.42 -8.99
N ALA A 87 -5.04 -7.67 -9.32
CA ALA A 87 -4.24 -8.80 -8.97
C ALA A 87 -3.19 -9.00 -10.08
N LEU A 88 -1.95 -9.26 -9.66
CA LEU A 88 -0.83 -9.58 -10.54
C LEU A 88 -0.28 -10.93 -10.11
N TRP A 89 -0.26 -11.90 -11.02
CA TRP A 89 0.32 -13.22 -10.73
C TRP A 89 1.17 -13.73 -11.87
N PHE A 90 2.14 -14.56 -11.52
CA PHE A 90 3.12 -15.08 -12.44
C PHE A 90 3.85 -16.31 -11.89
N LEU A 91 4.53 -17.04 -12.78
CA LEU A 91 5.38 -18.16 -12.40
C LEU A 91 6.73 -17.69 -11.85
N SER A 92 7.20 -18.33 -10.78
CA SER A 92 8.53 -18.15 -10.21
C SER A 92 9.33 -19.44 -10.40
N ALA A 93 10.55 -19.29 -10.92
CA ALA A 93 11.52 -20.38 -11.01
C ALA A 93 12.34 -20.57 -9.72
N ILE A 94 12.04 -19.82 -8.65
CA ILE A 94 12.71 -19.98 -7.37
C ILE A 94 12.15 -21.21 -6.65
N ASP A 95 13.03 -22.14 -6.31
CA ASP A 95 12.71 -23.26 -5.42
C ASP A 95 12.39 -22.73 -4.01
N PRO A 96 11.21 -23.06 -3.45
CA PRO A 96 10.80 -22.59 -2.13
C PRO A 96 11.68 -23.09 -0.98
N VAL A 97 12.45 -24.17 -1.17
CA VAL A 97 13.33 -24.75 -0.14
C VAL A 97 14.72 -24.15 -0.18
N THR A 98 15.33 -24.08 -1.36
CA THR A 98 16.71 -23.62 -1.52
C THR A 98 16.83 -22.11 -1.78
N GLU A 99 15.73 -21.45 -2.13
CA GLU A 99 15.67 -20.06 -2.58
C GLU A 99 16.54 -19.77 -3.84
N GLN A 100 16.91 -20.83 -4.57
CA GLN A 100 17.69 -20.72 -5.80
C GLN A 100 16.82 -20.79 -7.05
N SER A 101 17.26 -20.13 -8.11
CA SER A 101 16.59 -20.22 -9.41
C SER A 101 16.88 -21.57 -10.06
N MET A 102 15.82 -22.33 -10.29
CA MET A 102 15.85 -23.62 -10.97
C MET A 102 15.80 -23.43 -12.48
N ARG A 103 16.52 -24.29 -13.19
CA ARG A 103 16.57 -24.31 -14.66
C ARG A 103 16.54 -25.75 -15.16
N ASN A 104 15.91 -25.91 -16.31
CA ASN A 104 15.97 -27.13 -17.09
C ASN A 104 17.37 -27.33 -17.70
N VAL A 105 17.61 -28.54 -18.23
CA VAL A 105 18.89 -28.90 -18.87
C VAL A 105 19.19 -28.02 -20.09
N ASP A 106 18.15 -27.53 -20.76
CA ASP A 106 18.23 -26.60 -21.90
C ASP A 106 18.49 -25.13 -21.48
N GLY A 107 18.54 -24.86 -20.17
CA GLY A 107 18.76 -23.53 -19.61
C GLY A 107 17.49 -22.69 -19.43
N THR A 108 16.32 -23.17 -19.85
CA THR A 108 15.03 -22.51 -19.60
C THR A 108 14.67 -22.54 -18.11
N PRO A 109 13.87 -21.58 -17.61
CA PRO A 109 13.43 -21.59 -16.22
C PRO A 109 12.60 -22.84 -15.92
N LEU A 110 12.92 -23.54 -14.83
CA LEU A 110 12.05 -24.60 -14.31
C LEU A 110 11.08 -23.94 -13.33
N TRP A 111 9.82 -23.79 -13.74
CA TRP A 111 8.80 -23.15 -12.93
C TRP A 111 8.47 -23.97 -11.69
N GLN A 112 8.44 -23.30 -10.54
CA GLN A 112 8.26 -23.94 -9.23
C GLN A 112 6.94 -23.52 -8.57
N ARG A 113 6.59 -22.24 -8.58
CA ARG A 113 5.40 -21.73 -7.86
C ARG A 113 4.73 -20.58 -8.57
N ASN A 114 3.42 -20.44 -8.38
CA ASN A 114 2.69 -19.21 -8.68
C ASN A 114 2.88 -18.18 -7.56
N ILE A 115 3.29 -16.97 -7.92
CA ILE A 115 3.34 -15.82 -7.01
C ILE A 115 2.18 -14.89 -7.36
N LEU A 116 1.37 -14.54 -6.37
CA LEU A 116 0.22 -13.64 -6.52
C LEU A 116 0.37 -12.43 -5.60
N TYR A 117 0.17 -11.24 -6.16
CA TYR A 117 0.06 -9.98 -5.45
C TYR A 117 -1.29 -9.33 -5.69
N TYR A 118 -1.92 -8.80 -4.64
CA TYR A 118 -3.12 -7.98 -4.77
C TYR A 118 -3.30 -7.09 -3.54
N LEU A 119 -4.06 -6.00 -3.72
CA LEU A 119 -4.51 -5.18 -2.61
C LEU A 119 -5.88 -5.62 -2.13
N VAL A 120 -6.12 -5.50 -0.83
CA VAL A 120 -7.42 -5.81 -0.25
C VAL A 120 -7.69 -5.01 1.02
N VAL A 121 -8.96 -4.66 1.28
CA VAL A 121 -9.39 -4.15 2.59
C VAL A 121 -9.63 -5.34 3.54
N PRO A 122 -9.01 -5.39 4.74
CA PRO A 122 -9.27 -6.46 5.70
C PRO A 122 -10.75 -6.58 6.11
N ASP A 123 -11.22 -7.77 6.49
CA ASP A 123 -12.65 -8.02 6.77
C ASP A 123 -13.16 -7.30 8.04
N ASP A 124 -12.30 -7.15 9.03
CA ASP A 124 -12.59 -6.48 10.31
C ASP A 124 -12.10 -5.02 10.33
N HIS A 125 -12.13 -4.37 9.16
CA HIS A 125 -11.70 -2.98 8.95
C HIS A 125 -12.23 -2.02 10.04
N THR A 126 -13.53 -2.06 10.34
CA THR A 126 -14.17 -1.22 11.39
C THR A 126 -13.52 -1.39 12.76
N ARG A 127 -13.15 -2.63 13.11
CA ARG A 127 -12.52 -2.96 14.40
C ARG A 127 -11.11 -2.39 14.49
N LEU A 128 -10.37 -2.40 13.37
CA LEU A 128 -8.98 -1.94 13.32
C LEU A 128 -8.86 -0.42 13.31
N TYR A 129 -9.76 0.26 12.59
CA TYR A 129 -9.66 1.70 12.35
C TYR A 129 -10.70 2.52 13.11
N GLY A 130 -11.70 1.88 13.72
CA GLY A 130 -12.73 2.53 14.54
C GLY A 130 -13.85 3.19 13.75
N TYR A 131 -13.87 3.02 12.42
CA TYR A 131 -14.92 3.52 11.53
C TYR A 131 -14.98 2.70 10.24
N GLU A 132 -16.14 2.73 9.58
CA GLU A 132 -16.36 2.10 8.29
C GLU A 132 -15.98 3.03 7.15
N CYS A 133 -15.35 2.47 6.11
CA CYS A 133 -15.24 3.14 4.83
C CYS A 133 -16.45 2.75 3.97
N ALA A 134 -17.23 3.72 3.52
CA ALA A 134 -18.32 3.49 2.57
C ALA A 134 -17.78 3.05 1.19
N GLY A 135 -16.58 3.48 0.84
CA GLY A 135 -15.99 3.26 -0.47
C GLY A 135 -16.44 4.30 -1.50
N SER A 136 -15.63 4.51 -2.52
CA SER A 136 -16.02 5.23 -3.73
C SER A 136 -15.26 4.65 -4.92
N ALA A 137 -15.96 4.43 -6.04
CA ALA A 137 -15.34 4.00 -7.28
C ALA A 137 -15.01 5.19 -8.17
N ASP A 138 -13.83 5.18 -8.79
CA ASP A 138 -13.51 6.12 -9.87
C ASP A 138 -14.18 5.71 -11.20
N ALA A 139 -13.89 6.47 -12.27
CA ALA A 139 -14.43 6.21 -13.60
C ALA A 139 -14.03 4.85 -14.19
N ASN A 140 -12.93 4.27 -13.70
CA ASN A 140 -12.42 2.96 -14.12
C ASN A 140 -12.89 1.83 -13.18
N GLY A 141 -13.73 2.15 -12.19
CA GLY A 141 -14.29 1.19 -11.24
C GLY A 141 -13.38 0.86 -10.05
N TYR A 142 -12.27 1.58 -9.84
CA TYR A 142 -11.36 1.34 -8.73
C TYR A 142 -11.75 2.10 -7.47
N GLU A 143 -11.61 1.45 -6.32
CA GLU A 143 -11.87 2.02 -5.01
C GLU A 143 -10.79 3.05 -4.67
N THR A 144 -11.19 4.29 -4.40
CA THR A 144 -10.26 5.41 -4.17
C THR A 144 -10.46 6.19 -2.89
N SER A 145 -11.37 5.76 -2.00
CA SER A 145 -11.63 6.45 -0.73
C SER A 145 -11.05 5.74 0.50
N CYS A 146 -10.78 4.43 0.44
CA CYS A 146 -10.24 3.68 1.56
C CYS A 146 -8.71 3.57 1.46
N PRO A 147 -7.95 4.24 2.35
CA PRO A 147 -6.49 4.22 2.32
C PRO A 147 -5.89 3.05 3.12
N HIS A 148 -6.70 2.08 3.53
CA HIS A 148 -6.33 1.02 4.47
C HIS A 148 -6.15 -0.33 3.79
N LYS A 149 -5.91 -0.34 2.47
CA LYS A 149 -5.66 -1.59 1.77
C LYS A 149 -4.28 -2.11 2.13
N ILE A 150 -4.16 -3.43 2.17
CA ILE A 150 -2.91 -4.13 2.44
C ILE A 150 -2.49 -4.92 1.21
N LEU A 151 -1.19 -4.98 0.96
CA LEU A 151 -0.61 -5.79 -0.11
C LEU A 151 -0.40 -7.20 0.40
N ILE A 152 -1.17 -8.13 -0.16
CA ILE A 152 -1.01 -9.57 0.08
C ILE A 152 -0.08 -10.14 -0.98
N ARG A 153 0.82 -11.01 -0.54
CA ARG A 153 1.60 -11.89 -1.39
C ARG A 153 1.25 -13.33 -1.06
N LYS A 154 0.90 -14.13 -2.06
CA LYS A 154 0.68 -15.58 -1.93
C LYS A 154 1.70 -16.36 -2.75
N VAL A 155 2.13 -17.49 -2.22
CA VAL A 155 2.87 -18.55 -2.91
C VAL A 155 1.94 -19.74 -3.01
N ILE A 156 1.64 -20.13 -4.25
CA ILE A 156 0.70 -21.20 -4.55
C ILE A 156 1.45 -22.27 -5.34
N ASP A 157 1.27 -23.51 -4.92
CA ASP A 157 1.68 -24.73 -5.62
C ASP A 157 0.49 -25.20 -6.46
N ASN A 158 0.62 -25.05 -7.77
CA ASN A 158 -0.34 -25.48 -8.78
C ASN A 158 0.37 -26.45 -9.74
N ALA A 159 1.03 -27.46 -9.14
CA ALA A 159 1.80 -28.45 -9.87
C ALA A 159 0.91 -29.22 -10.85
N ASP A 160 1.38 -29.31 -12.10
CA ASP A 160 0.78 -30.18 -13.11
C ASP A 160 1.25 -31.64 -12.89
N VAL A 161 0.64 -32.58 -13.61
CA VAL A 161 0.88 -34.03 -13.51
C VAL A 161 2.36 -34.41 -13.74
N ASP A 162 3.10 -33.56 -14.47
CA ASP A 162 4.52 -33.76 -14.80
C ASP A 162 5.50 -33.09 -13.81
N GLY A 163 5.00 -32.51 -12.71
CA GLY A 163 5.82 -31.88 -11.67
C GLY A 163 6.38 -30.49 -12.04
N GLN A 164 5.99 -29.94 -13.19
CA GLN A 164 6.23 -28.55 -13.55
C GLN A 164 5.03 -27.70 -13.13
N GLU A 165 5.30 -26.51 -12.60
CA GLU A 165 4.26 -25.58 -12.20
C GLU A 165 3.55 -25.00 -13.42
N ALA A 166 2.21 -25.08 -13.44
CA ALA A 166 1.37 -24.45 -14.44
C ALA A 166 0.84 -23.10 -13.96
N LEU A 167 0.83 -22.10 -14.85
CA LEU A 167 0.29 -20.79 -14.54
C LEU A 167 -1.22 -20.89 -14.28
N ILE A 168 -1.66 -20.39 -13.13
CA ILE A 168 -3.08 -20.39 -12.76
C ILE A 168 -3.86 -19.53 -13.75
N ASP A 169 -5.02 -20.02 -14.21
CA ASP A 169 -5.87 -19.27 -15.12
C ASP A 169 -6.65 -18.15 -14.41
N ALA A 170 -7.11 -17.16 -15.19
CA ALA A 170 -7.79 -15.99 -14.65
C ALA A 170 -9.15 -16.29 -13.98
N GLY A 171 -9.80 -17.42 -14.29
CA GLY A 171 -11.04 -17.83 -13.62
C GLY A 171 -10.75 -18.42 -12.24
N THR A 172 -9.73 -19.27 -12.15
CA THR A 172 -9.33 -19.94 -10.91
C THR A 172 -8.67 -18.97 -9.93
N ILE A 173 -7.89 -17.99 -10.40
CA ILE A 173 -7.17 -17.05 -9.51
C ILE A 173 -8.12 -16.24 -8.61
N LEU A 174 -9.36 -16.01 -9.04
CA LEU A 174 -10.36 -15.28 -8.25
C LEU A 174 -10.64 -15.95 -6.90
N GLY A 175 -10.56 -17.28 -6.84
CA GLY A 175 -10.70 -18.04 -5.60
C GLY A 175 -9.58 -17.78 -4.59
N TYR A 176 -8.43 -17.24 -5.03
CA TYR A 176 -7.31 -16.87 -4.18
C TYR A 176 -7.33 -15.40 -3.75
N LEU A 177 -8.26 -14.59 -4.23
CA LEU A 177 -8.40 -13.17 -3.85
C LEU A 177 -9.23 -13.02 -2.58
N THR A 178 -8.80 -13.69 -1.52
CA THR A 178 -9.49 -13.71 -0.22
C THR A 178 -9.01 -12.60 0.70
N ARG A 179 -9.85 -12.26 1.69
CA ARG A 179 -9.63 -11.16 2.62
C ARG A 179 -9.15 -11.72 3.97
N PRO A 180 -8.09 -11.17 4.57
CA PRO A 180 -7.68 -11.56 5.92
C PRO A 180 -8.49 -10.83 6.99
N THR A 181 -8.42 -11.35 8.22
CA THR A 181 -8.85 -10.62 9.43
C THR A 181 -7.67 -9.78 9.92
N GLY A 182 -7.70 -8.50 9.58
CA GLY A 182 -6.67 -7.52 9.84
C GLY A 182 -5.37 -7.84 9.13
N PHE A 183 -4.31 -7.98 9.90
CA PHE A 183 -3.00 -8.36 9.38
C PHE A 183 -2.72 -9.86 9.58
N ASP A 184 -3.67 -10.61 10.15
CA ASP A 184 -3.54 -12.04 10.35
C ASP A 184 -4.01 -12.80 9.11
N VAL A 185 -3.06 -13.51 8.50
CA VAL A 185 -3.27 -14.31 7.29
C VAL A 185 -3.33 -15.82 7.59
N SER A 186 -3.25 -16.21 8.87
CA SER A 186 -3.22 -17.63 9.27
C SER A 186 -4.50 -18.40 8.96
N GLY A 187 -5.64 -17.70 8.82
CA GLY A 187 -6.91 -18.29 8.43
C GLY A 187 -7.09 -18.54 6.92
N MET A 188 -6.13 -18.10 6.10
CA MET A 188 -6.18 -18.26 4.64
C MET A 188 -5.66 -19.65 4.29
N ALA A 189 -6.51 -20.47 3.65
CA ALA A 189 -6.26 -21.90 3.44
C ALA A 189 -6.76 -22.38 2.08
N GLU A 190 -6.54 -21.59 1.03
CA GLU A 190 -6.91 -21.99 -0.33
C GLU A 190 -6.10 -23.21 -0.81
N PRO A 191 -6.61 -23.99 -1.78
CA PRO A 191 -5.90 -25.17 -2.29
C PRO A 191 -4.50 -24.84 -2.81
N GLY A 192 -3.50 -25.66 -2.48
CA GLY A 192 -2.12 -25.43 -2.92
C GLY A 192 -1.45 -24.21 -2.30
N LEU A 193 -2.09 -23.51 -1.35
CA LEU A 193 -1.48 -22.36 -0.70
C LEU A 193 -0.37 -22.79 0.26
N GLU A 194 0.86 -22.43 -0.05
CA GLU A 194 2.02 -22.76 0.79
C GLU A 194 2.38 -21.64 1.75
N ARG A 195 2.24 -20.38 1.30
CA ARG A 195 2.64 -19.21 2.07
C ARG A 195 1.82 -17.99 1.72
N VAL A 196 1.45 -17.24 2.75
CA VAL A 196 0.84 -15.92 2.64
C VAL A 196 1.62 -14.94 3.50
N ASP A 197 1.90 -13.75 2.97
CA ASP A 197 2.51 -12.67 3.72
C ASP A 197 1.80 -11.34 3.42
N VAL A 198 1.64 -10.50 4.44
CA VAL A 198 1.35 -9.08 4.25
C VAL A 198 2.66 -8.34 3.97
N ARG A 199 2.82 -7.76 2.78
CA ARG A 199 4.07 -7.13 2.32
C ARG A 199 4.13 -5.62 2.48
N ALA A 200 2.98 -4.96 2.51
CA ALA A 200 2.84 -3.55 2.78
C ALA A 200 1.42 -3.26 3.27
N HIS A 201 1.23 -2.12 3.93
CA HIS A 201 -0.09 -1.68 4.38
C HIS A 201 -0.34 -0.21 4.07
N SER A 202 -1.56 0.26 4.35
CA SER A 202 -1.95 1.65 4.15
C SER A 202 -1.80 2.13 2.70
N LEU A 203 -2.06 1.22 1.76
CA LEU A 203 -2.08 1.51 0.33
C LEU A 203 -3.49 1.90 -0.10
N LEU A 204 -3.56 2.66 -1.18
CA LEU A 204 -4.79 3.17 -1.77
C LEU A 204 -5.21 2.33 -2.97
N THR A 205 -4.34 2.13 -3.96
CA THR A 205 -4.63 1.30 -5.13
C THR A 205 -3.34 0.73 -5.71
N MET A 206 -3.46 -0.38 -6.42
CA MET A 206 -2.43 -0.99 -7.25
C MET A 206 -3.06 -1.25 -8.60
N GLN A 207 -2.54 -0.62 -9.64
CA GLN A 207 -2.97 -0.87 -11.01
C GLN A 207 -1.81 -1.42 -11.82
N THR A 208 -2.08 -2.38 -12.69
CA THR A 208 -1.04 -3.05 -13.48
C THR A 208 -1.35 -2.99 -14.96
N SER A 209 -0.39 -2.66 -15.81
CA SER A 209 -0.56 -2.73 -17.27
C SER A 209 0.51 -3.65 -17.84
N LEU A 210 0.11 -4.50 -18.79
CA LEU A 210 1.01 -5.39 -19.51
C LEU A 210 1.19 -4.86 -20.92
N ALA A 211 2.43 -4.60 -21.32
CA ALA A 211 2.82 -3.98 -22.58
C ALA A 211 1.94 -2.77 -22.97
N PRO A 212 1.79 -1.76 -22.07
CA PRO A 212 0.97 -0.58 -22.37
C PRO A 212 1.51 0.21 -23.55
N GLU A 213 2.84 0.25 -23.69
CA GLU A 213 3.53 0.95 -24.79
C GLU A 213 3.96 -0.03 -25.89
N PRO A 214 3.57 0.20 -27.16
CA PRO A 214 3.93 -0.70 -28.27
C PRO A 214 5.43 -0.86 -28.51
N GLU A 215 6.24 0.13 -28.11
CA GLU A 215 7.70 0.08 -28.22
C GLU A 215 8.32 -0.86 -27.18
N TRP A 216 7.58 -1.22 -26.13
CA TRP A 216 8.03 -1.94 -24.96
C TRP A 216 7.20 -3.22 -24.73
N PRO A 217 7.34 -4.24 -25.60
CA PRO A 217 6.44 -5.39 -25.66
C PRO A 217 6.47 -6.29 -24.41
N ASN A 218 7.50 -6.18 -23.58
CA ASN A 218 7.68 -7.00 -22.37
C ASN A 218 7.56 -6.16 -21.09
N GLU A 219 6.94 -4.98 -21.16
CA GLU A 219 6.77 -4.12 -20.00
C GLU A 219 5.66 -4.62 -19.07
N VAL A 220 5.97 -4.75 -17.79
CA VAL A 220 5.00 -4.83 -16.71
C VAL A 220 5.07 -3.50 -15.95
N GLN A 221 4.10 -2.63 -16.20
CA GLN A 221 3.97 -1.33 -15.53
C GLN A 221 3.06 -1.50 -14.31
N VAL A 222 3.49 -0.97 -13.16
CA VAL A 222 2.71 -1.02 -11.91
C VAL A 222 2.59 0.40 -11.36
N ASP A 223 1.36 0.90 -11.21
CA ASP A 223 1.03 2.13 -10.50
C ASP A 223 0.57 1.79 -9.07
N LEU A 224 1.37 2.17 -8.07
CA LEU A 224 1.02 2.07 -6.67
C LEU A 224 0.67 3.45 -6.11
N ARG A 225 -0.42 3.51 -5.32
CA ARG A 225 -0.80 4.74 -4.63
C ARG A 225 -0.97 4.53 -3.14
N ALA A 226 -0.65 5.56 -2.36
CA ALA A 226 -0.90 5.61 -0.92
C ALA A 226 -1.36 7.02 -0.52
N ALA A 227 -2.33 7.12 0.39
CA ALA A 227 -2.92 8.41 0.76
C ALA A 227 -2.15 9.12 1.88
N ARG A 228 -2.09 10.45 1.82
CA ARG A 228 -1.70 11.31 2.95
C ARG A 228 -2.89 11.51 3.89
N ILE A 229 -3.24 10.46 4.65
CA ILE A 229 -4.48 10.39 5.44
C ILE A 229 -4.70 11.66 6.29
N ARG A 230 -3.72 12.05 7.11
CA ARG A 230 -3.83 13.24 7.98
C ARG A 230 -3.96 14.57 7.25
N SER A 231 -3.53 14.64 5.99
CA SER A 231 -3.76 15.82 5.15
C SER A 231 -5.16 15.80 4.54
N ALA A 232 -5.62 14.62 4.11
CA ALA A 232 -6.95 14.42 3.55
C ALA A 232 -8.05 14.70 4.57
N GLU A 233 -7.90 14.23 5.82
CA GLU A 233 -8.86 14.43 6.92
C GLU A 233 -9.23 15.90 7.18
N ARG A 234 -8.41 16.86 6.73
CA ARG A 234 -8.68 18.30 6.88
C ARG A 234 -9.60 18.87 5.81
N SER A 235 -9.71 18.18 4.68
CA SER A 235 -10.37 18.71 3.46
C SER A 235 -11.54 17.83 3.01
N VAL A 236 -11.45 16.52 3.24
CA VAL A 236 -12.39 15.52 2.75
C VAL A 236 -12.67 14.46 3.81
N ARG A 237 -13.79 13.75 3.66
CA ARG A 237 -14.16 12.63 4.53
C ARG A 237 -13.44 11.36 4.05
N VAL A 238 -12.40 10.98 4.78
CA VAL A 238 -11.67 9.73 4.53
C VAL A 238 -12.62 8.54 4.63
N GLY A 239 -12.58 7.65 3.64
CA GLY A 239 -13.45 6.47 3.56
C GLY A 239 -14.75 6.66 2.80
N SER A 240 -15.10 7.90 2.39
CA SER A 240 -16.26 8.16 1.52
C SER A 240 -15.94 9.03 0.31
N ASP A 241 -15.06 10.02 0.49
CA ASP A 241 -14.62 10.90 -0.60
C ASP A 241 -13.34 10.35 -1.25
N SER A 242 -13.14 10.64 -2.53
CA SER A 242 -11.95 10.19 -3.25
C SER A 242 -10.67 10.81 -2.67
N LEU A 243 -9.66 9.97 -2.47
CA LEU A 243 -8.35 10.35 -1.95
C LEU A 243 -7.29 10.52 -3.05
N GLN A 244 -7.67 10.45 -4.33
CA GLN A 244 -6.71 10.52 -5.44
C GLN A 244 -5.83 11.78 -5.37
N GLU A 245 -6.41 12.95 -5.15
CA GLU A 245 -5.66 14.23 -5.04
C GLU A 245 -4.75 14.30 -3.80
N PHE A 246 -5.05 13.49 -2.78
CA PHE A 246 -4.28 13.41 -1.55
C PHE A 246 -3.26 12.26 -1.55
N SER A 247 -3.14 11.53 -2.65
CA SER A 247 -2.27 10.37 -2.77
C SER A 247 -0.86 10.71 -3.27
N PHE A 248 0.10 9.89 -2.88
CA PHE A 248 1.36 9.73 -3.60
C PHE A 248 1.19 8.62 -4.62
N GLN A 249 1.68 8.89 -5.82
CA GLN A 249 1.78 7.91 -6.90
C GLN A 249 3.24 7.44 -6.99
N PHE A 250 3.43 6.13 -7.07
CA PHE A 250 4.71 5.51 -7.34
C PHE A 250 4.52 4.53 -8.48
N GLU A 251 4.92 4.95 -9.67
CA GLU A 251 4.83 4.18 -10.89
C GLU A 251 6.21 3.63 -11.25
N PHE A 252 6.26 2.35 -11.63
CA PHE A 252 7.49 1.71 -12.07
C PHE A 252 7.22 0.61 -13.10
N SER A 253 8.23 0.39 -13.94
CA SER A 253 8.20 -0.63 -14.98
C SER A 253 9.24 -1.70 -14.70
N VAL A 254 8.88 -2.96 -14.92
CA VAL A 254 9.79 -4.10 -14.92
C VAL A 254 9.72 -4.76 -16.29
N PHE A 255 10.85 -5.23 -16.79
CA PHE A 255 10.97 -5.89 -18.09
C PHE A 255 11.44 -7.33 -17.88
N PRO A 256 10.54 -8.27 -17.55
CA PRO A 256 10.89 -9.68 -17.53
C PRO A 256 11.36 -10.12 -18.93
N PRO A 257 12.32 -11.04 -19.03
CA PRO A 257 12.68 -11.64 -20.32
C PRO A 257 11.47 -12.32 -20.96
N SER A 258 11.38 -12.32 -22.29
CA SER A 258 10.46 -13.22 -23.01
C SER A 258 11.02 -14.63 -22.99
N GLU A 259 10.17 -15.64 -23.17
CA GLU A 259 10.66 -16.99 -23.44
C GLU A 259 11.45 -17.01 -24.77
N PRO A 260 12.56 -17.79 -24.83
CA PRO A 260 13.39 -17.91 -26.02
C PRO A 260 12.71 -18.66 -27.18
#